data_AF-A0A1W9H2H7-F1
#
_entry.id   AF-A0A1W9H2H7-F1
#
_cell.length_a   1.000
_cell.length_b   1.000
_cell.length_c   1.000
_cell.angle_alpha   90.00
_cell.angle_beta   90.00
_cell.angle_gamma   90.00
#
_symmetry.space_group_name_H-M   'P 1'
#
loop_
_entity.id
_entity.type
_entity.pdbx_description
1 polymer ?
#
loop_
_entity_poly.entity_id
_entity_poly.type
_entity_poly.pdbx_seq_one_letter_code
_entity_poly.pdbx_strand_id
1 'polypeptide(L)'
;MRLFWSVILPLLFVPPWEGLPQQRLFDPSLRFSVAPVALYPGAPGRRRIGALVFERGYRLTSGDPAFGGFSAMQTDGRAFTLLSDSGQGIRFTLDARGRLGAPAIFHLPAVPRGGWRGEDRDSEALTRDPAGHLWVAFETRNEIWRYAPGFARAEGHVAPPAMAGWDENRGAEAFARLASGRFVAIDENEVAPGAGCEGLVFLADPVRHPRRAFRFRYVPPKGYKPTDMAELPDGRLVLLNRRADLTDGFTVIVTLLPKDAIRPGARVVGRPIARFAAPALHDNFEAVAAVREGGAIKLWIASDDNQSLFEASLLLEFRLDEAALAPPRAPITPPRRRG
;
A
#
# COMPACT_ATOMS: atom_id res chain seq x y z
N MET A 1 -32.87 -45.96 -17.93
CA MET A 1 -32.80 -44.88 -16.91
C MET A 1 -31.47 -44.81 -16.14
N ARG A 2 -30.70 -45.90 -15.95
CA ARG A 2 -29.40 -45.83 -15.25
C ARG A 2 -28.23 -45.28 -16.08
N LEU A 3 -28.27 -45.39 -17.40
CA LEU A 3 -27.24 -44.82 -18.29
C LEU A 3 -27.27 -43.29 -18.42
N PHE A 4 -28.41 -42.65 -18.15
CA PHE A 4 -28.57 -41.19 -18.32
C PHE A 4 -27.82 -40.41 -17.23
N TRP A 5 -27.73 -40.98 -16.02
CA TRP A 5 -26.99 -40.40 -14.91
C TRP A 5 -25.48 -40.64 -15.00
N SER A 6 -25.04 -41.67 -15.71
CA SER A 6 -23.61 -42.00 -15.90
C SER A 6 -22.83 -40.99 -16.75
N VAL A 7 -23.52 -40.18 -17.57
CA VAL A 7 -22.90 -39.14 -18.41
C VAL A 7 -22.97 -37.76 -17.76
N ILE A 8 -23.98 -37.49 -16.91
CA ILE A 8 -24.17 -36.18 -16.26
C ILE A 8 -23.33 -36.04 -14.99
N LEU A 9 -23.13 -37.12 -14.22
CA LEU A 9 -22.33 -37.08 -12.99
C LEU A 9 -20.85 -36.71 -13.21
N PRO A 10 -20.16 -37.19 -14.27
CA PRO A 10 -18.82 -36.71 -14.58
C PRO A 10 -18.82 -35.22 -14.95
N LEU A 11 -19.85 -34.70 -15.64
CA LEU A 11 -19.92 -33.29 -16.04
C LEU A 11 -20.16 -32.32 -14.87
N LEU A 12 -20.70 -32.79 -13.75
CA LEU A 12 -20.80 -32.02 -12.50
C LEU A 12 -19.48 -31.96 -11.71
N PHE A 13 -18.54 -32.85 -12.01
CA PHE A 13 -17.21 -32.93 -11.39
C PHE A 13 -16.05 -32.67 -12.36
N VAL A 14 -16.35 -32.37 -13.63
CA VAL A 14 -15.40 -31.71 -14.52
C VAL A 14 -15.26 -30.29 -13.98
N PRO A 15 -14.12 -29.92 -13.40
CA PRO A 15 -13.87 -28.53 -13.08
C PRO A 15 -14.07 -27.73 -14.37
N PRO A 16 -14.70 -26.54 -14.36
CA PRO A 16 -14.72 -25.68 -15.53
C PRO A 16 -13.31 -25.10 -15.72
N TRP A 17 -12.36 -25.95 -16.11
CA TRP A 17 -11.01 -25.56 -16.47
C TRP A 17 -10.99 -25.44 -18.00
N GLU A 18 -11.84 -24.54 -18.49
CA GLU A 18 -11.62 -23.89 -19.78
C GLU A 18 -10.65 -22.73 -19.53
N GLY A 19 -9.35 -23.02 -19.62
CA GLY A 19 -8.30 -22.00 -19.50
C GLY A 19 -8.02 -21.52 -18.08
N LEU A 20 -6.81 -20.99 -17.87
CA LEU A 20 -6.53 -20.19 -16.67
C LEU A 20 -7.53 -19.02 -16.65
N PRO A 21 -8.21 -18.74 -15.52
CA PRO A 21 -9.19 -17.65 -15.48
C PRO A 21 -8.50 -16.36 -15.92
N GLN A 22 -8.91 -15.84 -17.06
CA GLN A 22 -8.44 -14.56 -17.55
C GLN A 22 -8.86 -13.50 -16.53
N GLN A 23 -7.89 -12.71 -16.07
CA GLN A 23 -8.13 -11.67 -15.07
C GLN A 23 -9.21 -10.70 -15.58
N ARG A 24 -10.20 -10.42 -14.73
CA ARG A 24 -11.30 -9.52 -15.08
C ARG A 24 -10.78 -8.09 -15.12
N LEU A 25 -11.05 -7.41 -16.23
CA LEU A 25 -10.69 -6.03 -16.41
C LEU A 25 -11.84 -5.13 -15.95
N PHE A 26 -11.51 -3.94 -15.42
CA PHE A 26 -12.48 -2.92 -15.07
C PHE A 26 -13.30 -2.53 -16.30
N ASP A 27 -14.62 -2.49 -16.16
CA ASP A 27 -15.53 -2.03 -17.19
C ASP A 27 -15.55 -0.48 -17.20
N PRO A 28 -15.04 0.17 -18.25
CA PRO A 28 -14.99 1.64 -18.32
C PRO A 28 -16.38 2.30 -18.36
N SER A 29 -17.44 1.53 -18.64
CA SER A 29 -18.83 2.02 -18.61
C SER A 29 -19.41 2.09 -17.20
N LEU A 30 -18.88 1.28 -16.27
CA LEU A 30 -19.32 1.22 -14.89
C LEU A 30 -18.60 2.29 -14.07
N ARG A 31 -19.39 3.20 -13.50
CA ARG A 31 -18.89 4.27 -12.65
C ARG A 31 -18.79 3.79 -11.21
N PHE A 32 -17.76 4.24 -10.51
CA PHE A 32 -17.70 4.13 -9.06
C PHE A 32 -18.25 5.38 -8.37
N SER A 33 -18.69 5.22 -7.13
CA SER A 33 -19.18 6.27 -6.26
C SER A 33 -18.32 6.37 -5.01
N VAL A 34 -18.39 7.52 -4.32
CA VAL A 34 -17.70 7.75 -3.05
C VAL A 34 -18.73 8.10 -1.98
N ALA A 35 -18.71 7.39 -0.86
CA ALA A 35 -19.60 7.63 0.27
C ALA A 35 -18.78 7.93 1.54
N PRO A 36 -19.12 8.96 2.33
CA PRO A 36 -18.35 9.28 3.53
C PRO A 36 -18.44 8.17 4.57
N VAL A 37 -17.34 7.93 5.28
CA VAL A 37 -17.26 7.01 6.42
C VAL A 37 -16.67 7.71 7.65
N ALA A 38 -16.93 7.14 8.83
CA ALA A 38 -16.34 7.61 10.09
C ALA A 38 -15.28 6.64 10.58
N LEU A 39 -14.21 7.16 11.19
CA LEU A 39 -13.18 6.33 11.82
C LEU A 39 -13.76 5.46 12.95
N TYR A 40 -14.76 5.93 13.68
CA TYR A 40 -15.44 5.13 14.70
C TYR A 40 -16.95 5.16 14.38
N PRO A 41 -17.49 4.17 13.67
CA PRO A 41 -18.90 4.17 13.27
C PRO A 41 -19.87 4.34 14.45
N GLY A 42 -19.57 3.71 15.60
CA GLY A 42 -20.36 3.84 16.83
C GLY A 42 -20.11 5.12 17.63
N ALA A 43 -19.10 5.93 17.27
CA ALA A 43 -18.79 7.19 17.94
C ALA A 43 -18.14 8.21 16.96
N PRO A 44 -18.88 8.74 15.97
CA PRO A 44 -18.29 9.53 14.88
C PRO A 44 -17.51 10.79 15.32
N GLY A 45 -17.80 11.33 16.51
CA GLY A 45 -17.05 12.44 17.10
C GLY A 45 -15.65 12.08 17.60
N ARG A 46 -15.36 10.79 17.82
CA ARG A 46 -14.00 10.32 18.13
C ARG A 46 -13.20 10.32 16.84
N ARG A 47 -12.13 11.10 16.79
CA ARG A 47 -11.32 11.29 15.56
C ARG A 47 -9.84 10.94 15.72
N ARG A 48 -9.38 10.67 16.94
CA ARG A 48 -7.96 10.41 17.21
C ARG A 48 -7.68 8.91 17.32
N ILE A 49 -6.62 8.47 16.65
CA ILE A 49 -6.04 7.13 16.74
C ILE A 49 -4.52 7.26 16.88
N GLY A 50 -4.03 7.13 18.12
CA GLY A 50 -2.63 7.42 18.44
C GLY A 50 -2.23 8.86 18.09
N ALA A 51 -1.18 9.00 17.29
CA ALA A 51 -0.68 10.27 16.76
C ALA A 51 -1.37 10.72 15.47
N LEU A 52 -2.41 10.03 15.02
CA LEU A 52 -3.19 10.41 13.84
C LEU A 52 -4.54 11.00 14.25
N VAL A 53 -4.94 12.06 13.55
CA VAL A 53 -6.26 12.70 13.68
C VAL A 53 -6.99 12.55 12.36
N PHE A 54 -8.06 11.77 12.33
CA PHE A 54 -8.92 11.53 11.17
C PHE A 54 -9.55 12.82 10.70
N GLU A 55 -9.38 13.16 9.41
CA GLU A 55 -9.87 14.39 8.78
C GLU A 55 -11.09 14.10 7.89
N ARG A 56 -11.06 13.01 7.13
CA ARG A 56 -12.16 12.53 6.29
C ARG A 56 -11.89 11.08 5.87
N GLY A 57 -12.92 10.39 5.42
CA GLY A 57 -12.80 9.05 4.90
C GLY A 57 -13.93 8.75 3.94
N TYR A 58 -13.63 7.90 2.96
CA TYR A 58 -14.55 7.53 1.89
C TYR A 58 -14.53 6.02 1.70
N ARG A 59 -15.69 5.44 1.43
CA ARG A 59 -15.84 4.13 0.82
C ARG A 59 -16.04 4.34 -0.68
N LEU A 60 -15.26 3.65 -1.48
CA LEU A 60 -15.42 3.60 -2.93
C LEU A 60 -16.24 2.35 -3.28
N THR A 61 -17.22 2.49 -4.16
CA THR A 61 -18.07 1.37 -4.58
C THR A 61 -18.37 1.43 -6.06
N SER A 62 -18.37 0.29 -6.75
CA SER A 62 -18.78 0.16 -8.14
C SER A 62 -19.73 -1.03 -8.29
N GLY A 63 -20.55 -1.03 -9.34
CA GLY A 63 -21.32 -2.21 -9.76
C GLY A 63 -20.48 -3.23 -10.53
N ASP A 64 -19.21 -2.90 -10.81
CA ASP A 64 -18.26 -3.76 -11.50
C ASP A 64 -17.67 -4.82 -10.56
N PRO A 65 -17.85 -6.13 -10.82
CA PRO A 65 -17.27 -7.19 -10.01
C PRO A 65 -15.74 -7.24 -10.02
N ALA A 66 -15.08 -6.57 -10.96
CA ALA A 66 -13.62 -6.46 -10.99
C ALA A 66 -13.10 -5.30 -10.13
N PHE A 67 -13.95 -4.32 -9.79
CA PHE A 67 -13.54 -3.11 -9.07
C PHE A 67 -13.13 -3.42 -7.63
N GLY A 68 -11.97 -2.92 -7.23
CA GLY A 68 -11.38 -3.19 -5.93
C GLY A 68 -9.91 -3.56 -6.09
N GLY A 69 -9.36 -4.33 -5.16
CA GLY A 69 -7.99 -4.84 -5.28
C GLY A 69 -6.91 -3.78 -5.05
N PHE A 70 -7.23 -2.62 -4.44
CA PHE A 70 -6.35 -1.44 -4.44
C PHE A 70 -5.19 -1.56 -3.43
N SER A 71 -4.11 -2.18 -3.87
CA SER A 71 -2.85 -2.35 -3.12
C SER A 71 -1.92 -1.14 -3.16
N ALA A 72 -2.04 -0.23 -4.14
CA ALA A 72 -1.09 0.89 -4.25
C ALA A 72 -1.73 2.25 -4.58
N MET A 73 -1.11 3.35 -4.10
CA MET A 73 -1.64 4.70 -4.26
C MET A 73 -0.57 5.77 -4.49
N GLN A 74 -0.91 6.77 -5.31
CA GLN A 74 -0.25 8.07 -5.36
C GLN A 74 -1.27 9.20 -5.26
N THR A 75 -0.90 10.28 -4.57
CA THR A 75 -1.75 11.47 -4.45
C THR A 75 -0.94 12.75 -4.27
N ASP A 76 -1.49 13.86 -4.76
CA ASP A 76 -1.05 15.22 -4.42
C ASP A 76 -1.93 15.88 -3.34
N GLY A 77 -2.82 15.10 -2.74
CA GLY A 77 -3.80 15.52 -1.73
C GLY A 77 -5.20 15.76 -2.30
N ARG A 78 -5.34 15.93 -3.61
CA ARG A 78 -6.64 16.14 -4.27
C ARG A 78 -6.86 15.27 -5.49
N ALA A 79 -5.81 14.96 -6.24
CA ALA A 79 -5.81 14.01 -7.33
C ALA A 79 -5.22 12.68 -6.86
N PHE A 80 -5.93 11.60 -7.13
CA PHE A 80 -5.59 10.25 -6.69
C PHE A 80 -5.33 9.37 -7.91
N THR A 81 -4.35 8.50 -7.78
CA THR A 81 -4.14 7.34 -8.64
C THR A 81 -4.10 6.14 -7.70
N LEU A 82 -5.12 5.29 -7.74
CA LEU A 82 -5.06 3.98 -7.09
C LEU A 82 -4.83 2.92 -8.16
N LEU A 83 -3.91 2.01 -7.86
CA LEU A 83 -3.56 0.86 -8.69
C LEU A 83 -3.99 -0.38 -7.93
N SER A 84 -4.62 -1.30 -8.64
CA SER A 84 -4.98 -2.61 -8.13
C SER A 84 -3.92 -3.64 -8.46
N ASP A 85 -3.80 -4.65 -7.60
CA ASP A 85 -3.09 -5.93 -7.77
C ASP A 85 -3.28 -6.58 -9.15
N SER A 86 -4.36 -6.22 -9.86
CA SER A 86 -4.69 -6.68 -11.20
C SER A 86 -4.13 -5.83 -12.33
N GLY A 87 -3.17 -4.94 -12.08
CA GLY A 87 -2.47 -4.16 -13.11
C GLY A 87 -3.35 -3.13 -13.83
N GLN A 88 -4.44 -2.72 -13.18
CA GLN A 88 -5.39 -1.70 -13.62
C GLN A 88 -5.74 -0.79 -12.44
N GLY A 89 -6.34 0.35 -12.71
CA GLY A 89 -6.58 1.29 -11.63
C GLY A 89 -7.53 2.42 -11.98
N ILE A 90 -7.70 3.29 -11.00
CA ILE A 90 -8.56 4.47 -11.11
C ILE A 90 -7.78 5.75 -10.86
N ARG A 91 -8.20 6.80 -11.55
CA ARG A 91 -7.81 8.18 -11.28
C ARG A 91 -9.05 9.00 -11.01
N PHE A 92 -8.93 9.92 -10.08
CA PHE A 92 -9.99 10.87 -9.77
C PHE A 92 -9.47 12.03 -8.96
N THR A 93 -10.35 13.01 -8.76
CA THR A 93 -10.14 14.11 -7.85
C THR A 93 -11.21 14.12 -6.76
N LEU A 94 -10.85 14.60 -5.58
CA LEU A 94 -11.79 14.96 -4.53
C LEU A 94 -11.67 16.45 -4.26
N ASP A 95 -12.80 17.16 -4.30
CA ASP A 95 -12.82 18.56 -3.90
C ASP A 95 -12.82 18.71 -2.36
N ALA A 96 -12.78 19.95 -1.87
CA ALA A 96 -12.76 20.23 -0.44
C ALA A 96 -13.98 19.69 0.33
N ARG A 97 -15.10 19.41 -0.35
CA ARG A 97 -16.31 18.82 0.21
C ARG A 97 -16.37 17.31 0.03
N GLY A 98 -15.33 16.68 -0.54
CA GLY A 98 -15.27 15.26 -0.79
C GLY A 98 -16.06 14.79 -2.00
N ARG A 99 -16.41 15.69 -2.94
CA ARG A 99 -17.12 15.31 -4.16
C ARG A 99 -16.14 14.78 -5.19
N LEU A 100 -16.52 13.65 -5.79
CA LEU A 100 -15.79 13.00 -6.86
C LEU A 100 -15.80 13.85 -8.13
N GLY A 101 -14.62 14.07 -8.72
CA GLY A 101 -14.44 14.74 -10.00
C GLY A 101 -13.46 14.01 -10.90
N ALA A 102 -13.66 14.11 -12.22
CA ALA A 102 -12.81 13.49 -13.23
C ALA A 102 -12.47 11.99 -12.99
N PRO A 103 -13.44 11.12 -12.65
CA PRO A 103 -13.17 9.70 -12.53
C PRO A 103 -12.75 9.12 -13.88
N ALA A 104 -11.68 8.34 -13.88
CA ALA A 104 -11.16 7.64 -15.04
C ALA A 104 -10.60 6.28 -14.62
N ILE A 105 -10.74 5.29 -15.49
CA ILE A 105 -10.10 3.98 -15.36
C ILE A 105 -8.87 3.95 -16.26
N PHE A 106 -7.83 3.24 -15.86
CA PHE A 106 -6.66 2.99 -16.70
C PHE A 106 -6.17 1.56 -16.53
N HIS A 107 -5.45 1.07 -17.53
CA HIS A 107 -4.68 -0.16 -17.46
C HIS A 107 -3.21 0.16 -17.60
N LEU A 108 -2.34 -0.62 -16.97
CA LEU A 108 -0.91 -0.50 -17.22
C LEU A 108 -0.62 -0.86 -18.68
N PRO A 109 0.18 -0.05 -19.40
CA PRO A 109 0.43 -0.25 -20.83
C PRO A 109 1.27 -1.51 -21.12
N ALA A 110 1.98 -2.01 -20.11
CA ALA A 110 2.66 -3.29 -20.11
C ALA A 110 2.86 -3.74 -18.65
N VAL A 111 2.96 -5.04 -18.47
CA VAL A 111 3.15 -5.74 -17.18
C VAL A 111 4.10 -6.92 -17.43
N PRO A 112 4.70 -7.51 -16.38
CA PRO A 112 5.50 -8.72 -16.51
C PRO A 112 4.85 -9.78 -17.40
N ARG A 113 5.68 -10.44 -18.23
CA ARG A 113 5.26 -11.54 -19.13
C ARG A 113 4.01 -11.27 -19.99
N GLY A 114 3.61 -10.02 -20.18
CA GLY A 114 2.41 -9.64 -20.94
C GLY A 114 1.08 -9.81 -20.20
N GLY A 115 1.08 -10.22 -18.93
CA GLY A 115 -0.15 -10.29 -18.13
C GLY A 115 -1.04 -11.48 -18.51
N TRP A 116 -0.49 -12.62 -18.91
CA TRP A 116 -1.37 -13.75 -19.25
C TRP A 116 -1.98 -14.38 -18.01
N ARG A 117 -1.29 -14.30 -16.86
CA ARG A 117 -1.72 -14.83 -15.57
C ARG A 117 -2.02 -13.71 -14.57
N GLY A 118 -2.78 -14.01 -13.51
CA GLY A 118 -3.00 -13.08 -12.40
C GLY A 118 -1.68 -12.64 -11.76
N GLU A 119 -0.84 -13.62 -11.44
CA GLU A 119 0.56 -13.50 -10.99
C GLU A 119 1.42 -12.52 -11.82
N ASP A 120 1.11 -12.31 -13.09
CA ASP A 120 1.88 -11.41 -13.94
C ASP A 120 1.53 -9.93 -13.73
N ARG A 121 0.38 -9.67 -13.10
CA ARG A 121 -0.15 -8.31 -12.87
C ARG A 121 -0.04 -7.84 -11.43
N ASP A 122 0.23 -8.77 -10.53
CA ASP A 122 0.36 -8.69 -9.07
C ASP A 122 1.26 -7.52 -8.64
N SER A 123 0.67 -6.33 -8.59
CA SER A 123 1.36 -5.06 -8.34
C SER A 123 1.07 -4.57 -6.94
N GLU A 124 2.10 -4.41 -6.12
CA GLU A 124 1.93 -4.14 -4.69
C GLU A 124 2.30 -2.72 -4.27
N ALA A 125 3.06 -2.01 -5.11
CA ALA A 125 3.48 -0.66 -4.75
C ALA A 125 3.66 0.24 -5.96
N LEU A 126 3.39 1.53 -5.74
CA LEU A 126 3.44 2.58 -6.75
C LEU A 126 4.15 3.81 -6.19
N THR A 127 5.19 4.27 -6.90
CA THR A 127 5.88 5.52 -6.58
C THR A 127 6.10 6.39 -7.81
N ARG A 128 6.39 7.68 -7.59
CA ARG A 128 6.46 8.70 -8.64
C ARG A 128 7.65 9.64 -8.41
N ASP A 129 8.25 10.14 -9.50
CA ASP A 129 9.21 11.24 -9.44
C ASP A 129 8.54 12.61 -9.73
N PRO A 130 9.22 13.74 -9.45
CA PRO A 130 8.69 15.07 -9.76
C PRO A 130 8.41 15.31 -11.24
N ALA A 131 9.11 14.60 -12.14
CA ALA A 131 8.90 14.71 -13.59
C ALA A 131 7.68 13.92 -14.08
N GLY A 132 7.07 13.09 -13.23
CA GLY A 132 5.89 12.30 -13.56
C GLY A 132 6.15 10.84 -13.88
N HIS A 133 7.40 10.38 -13.94
CA HIS A 133 7.67 8.95 -14.14
C HIS A 133 7.14 8.17 -12.96
N LEU A 134 6.68 6.96 -13.25
CA LEU A 134 6.04 6.07 -12.28
C LEU A 134 6.85 4.78 -12.20
N TRP A 135 7.01 4.25 -10.99
CA TRP A 135 7.58 2.92 -10.79
C TRP A 135 6.56 2.06 -10.08
N VAL A 136 6.39 0.84 -10.58
CA VAL A 136 5.52 -0.18 -10.00
C VAL A 136 6.38 -1.37 -9.62
N ALA A 137 6.19 -1.88 -8.41
CA ALA A 137 6.75 -3.15 -7.99
C ALA A 137 5.73 -4.26 -8.21
N PHE A 138 6.16 -5.37 -8.82
CA PHE A 138 5.35 -6.56 -9.01
C PHE A 138 5.86 -7.68 -8.11
N GLU A 139 5.02 -8.16 -7.20
CA GLU A 139 5.35 -9.11 -6.14
C GLU A 139 5.73 -10.45 -6.73
N THR A 140 4.80 -11.11 -7.44
CA THR A 140 5.05 -12.48 -7.90
C THR A 140 6.25 -12.61 -8.86
N ARG A 141 6.57 -11.55 -9.60
CA ARG A 141 7.69 -11.55 -10.57
C ARG A 141 8.97 -10.97 -10.01
N ASN A 142 8.96 -10.38 -8.81
CA ASN A 142 10.10 -9.67 -8.24
C ASN A 142 10.69 -8.63 -9.22
N GLU A 143 9.82 -7.96 -9.96
CA GLU A 143 10.20 -6.99 -10.99
C GLU A 143 9.80 -5.57 -10.60
N ILE A 144 10.66 -4.61 -10.93
CA ILE A 144 10.36 -3.18 -10.85
C ILE A 144 10.24 -2.65 -12.26
N TRP A 145 9.07 -2.10 -12.59
CA TRP A 145 8.78 -1.50 -13.88
C TRP A 145 8.80 0.02 -13.76
N ARG A 146 9.29 0.69 -14.80
CA ARG A 146 9.24 2.14 -14.96
C ARG A 146 8.34 2.50 -16.12
N TYR A 147 7.48 3.49 -15.89
CA TYR A 147 6.53 4.00 -16.87
C TYR A 147 6.70 5.50 -17.09
N ALA A 148 6.37 5.92 -18.31
CA ALA A 148 6.27 7.31 -18.67
C ALA A 148 5.11 7.99 -17.90
N PRO A 149 5.12 9.33 -17.77
CA PRO A 149 4.07 10.06 -17.08
C PRO A 149 2.66 9.68 -17.53
N GLY A 150 1.77 9.52 -16.56
CA GLY A 150 0.37 9.12 -16.81
C GLY A 150 0.22 7.67 -17.29
N PHE A 151 1.22 6.81 -17.10
CA PHE A 151 1.26 5.45 -17.66
C PHE A 151 1.14 5.42 -19.20
N ALA A 152 1.71 6.41 -19.90
CA ALA A 152 1.59 6.51 -21.35
C ALA A 152 2.28 5.36 -22.11
N ARG A 153 3.36 4.81 -21.56
CA ARG A 153 4.06 3.61 -22.05
C ARG A 153 4.95 3.04 -20.95
N ALA A 154 5.34 1.77 -21.05
CA ALA A 154 6.48 1.25 -20.30
C ALA A 154 7.79 1.77 -20.89
N GLU A 155 8.73 2.15 -20.03
CA GLU A 155 10.07 2.65 -20.43
C GLU A 155 11.17 1.64 -20.15
N GLY A 156 10.91 0.67 -19.29
CA GLY A 156 11.84 -0.41 -18.97
C GLY A 156 11.42 -1.12 -17.68
N HIS A 157 12.03 -2.27 -17.44
CA HIS A 157 11.82 -3.03 -16.22
C HIS A 157 13.10 -3.78 -15.85
N VAL A 158 13.13 -4.28 -14.62
CA VAL A 158 14.23 -5.10 -14.13
C VAL A 158 13.74 -6.06 -13.05
N ALA A 159 14.28 -7.27 -13.02
CA ALA A 159 14.32 -8.10 -11.82
C ALA A 159 15.67 -7.84 -11.13
N PRO A 160 15.75 -6.98 -10.09
CA PRO A 160 17.04 -6.62 -9.52
C PRO A 160 17.76 -7.87 -8.99
N PRO A 161 19.08 -8.07 -9.27
CA PRO A 161 19.81 -9.21 -8.73
C PRO A 161 19.79 -9.28 -7.20
N ALA A 162 19.63 -8.13 -6.55
CA ALA A 162 19.51 -8.05 -5.10
C ALA A 162 18.16 -8.59 -4.57
N MET A 163 17.13 -8.74 -5.40
CA MET A 163 15.83 -9.32 -5.03
C MET A 163 15.72 -10.80 -5.42
N ALA A 164 16.74 -11.39 -6.06
CA ALA A 164 16.66 -12.75 -6.60
C ALA A 164 16.46 -13.87 -5.56
N GLY A 165 16.68 -13.58 -4.27
CA GLY A 165 16.42 -14.51 -3.17
C GLY A 165 15.13 -14.24 -2.41
N TRP A 166 14.31 -13.28 -2.87
CA TRP A 166 13.01 -13.00 -2.30
C TRP A 166 12.02 -14.06 -2.79
N ASP A 167 11.12 -14.48 -1.91
CA ASP A 167 10.12 -15.50 -2.22
C ASP A 167 9.24 -15.01 -3.38
N GLU A 168 8.89 -15.91 -4.30
CA GLU A 168 8.13 -15.59 -5.52
C GLU A 168 6.68 -15.20 -5.23
N ASN A 169 6.22 -15.22 -3.97
CA ASN A 169 4.86 -14.83 -3.59
C ASN A 169 4.86 -13.71 -2.54
N ARG A 170 5.93 -12.91 -2.43
CA ARG A 170 6.18 -12.00 -1.27
C ARG A 170 7.07 -10.77 -1.54
N GLY A 171 7.34 -10.49 -2.82
CA GLY A 171 8.33 -9.58 -3.38
C GLY A 171 8.52 -8.22 -2.70
N ALA A 172 8.28 -7.11 -3.39
CA ALA A 172 8.55 -5.77 -2.87
C ALA A 172 7.28 -5.09 -2.37
N GLU A 173 6.71 -5.63 -1.29
CA GLU A 173 5.46 -5.16 -0.66
C GLU A 173 5.50 -3.67 -0.34
N ALA A 174 6.52 -3.25 0.40
CA ALA A 174 6.70 -1.84 0.68
C ALA A 174 7.77 -1.28 -0.24
N PHE A 175 7.41 -0.31 -1.09
CA PHE A 175 8.34 0.30 -2.02
C PHE A 175 8.08 1.81 -2.22
N ALA A 176 9.09 2.62 -1.93
CA ALA A 176 8.99 4.08 -2.10
C ALA A 176 10.24 4.70 -2.70
N ARG A 177 10.03 5.69 -3.57
CA ARG A 177 11.06 6.63 -3.99
C ARG A 177 11.16 7.76 -2.96
N LEU A 178 12.38 8.04 -2.52
CA LEU A 178 12.69 9.15 -1.64
C LEU A 178 12.95 10.44 -2.44
N ALA A 179 12.81 11.59 -1.80
CA ALA A 179 13.14 12.92 -2.33
C ALA A 179 14.61 13.00 -2.77
N SER A 180 15.49 12.26 -2.10
CA SER A 180 16.90 12.10 -2.50
C SER A 180 17.11 11.41 -3.85
N GLY A 181 16.07 10.80 -4.44
CA GLY A 181 16.15 10.00 -5.66
C GLY A 181 16.57 8.54 -5.44
N ARG A 182 16.84 8.16 -4.19
CA ARG A 182 16.98 6.76 -3.76
C ARG A 182 15.62 6.08 -3.71
N PHE A 183 15.62 4.76 -3.76
CA PHE A 183 14.41 3.95 -3.59
C PHE A 183 14.64 2.98 -2.44
N VAL A 184 13.60 2.74 -1.65
CA VAL A 184 13.59 1.76 -0.56
C VAL A 184 12.57 0.69 -0.91
N ALA A 185 12.97 -0.58 -0.80
CA ALA A 185 12.10 -1.74 -0.93
C ALA A 185 12.22 -2.61 0.33
N ILE A 186 11.14 -3.21 0.79
CA ILE A 186 11.12 -4.20 1.89
C ILE A 186 10.25 -5.37 1.47
N ASP A 187 10.69 -6.60 1.76
CA ASP A 187 9.91 -7.81 1.52
C ASP A 187 8.81 -8.06 2.58
N GLU A 188 7.82 -8.89 2.24
CA GLU A 188 6.66 -9.16 3.12
C GLU A 188 7.07 -9.85 4.43
N ASN A 189 8.10 -10.71 4.38
CA ASN A 189 8.33 -11.72 5.41
C ASN A 189 9.66 -11.60 6.12
N GLU A 190 9.63 -11.94 7.40
CA GLU A 190 10.86 -12.16 8.13
C GLU A 190 11.57 -13.42 7.63
N VAL A 191 12.90 -13.35 7.48
CA VAL A 191 13.73 -14.51 7.09
C VAL A 191 13.61 -15.67 8.09
N ALA A 192 13.31 -15.34 9.34
CA ALA A 192 12.90 -16.24 10.42
C ALA A 192 12.13 -15.43 11.47
N PRO A 193 11.31 -16.04 12.34
CA PRO A 193 10.58 -15.30 13.38
C PRO A 193 11.50 -14.41 14.23
N GLY A 194 11.22 -13.12 14.25
CA GLY A 194 12.01 -12.08 14.91
C GLY A 194 13.29 -11.68 14.17
N ALA A 195 13.62 -12.25 13.01
CA ALA A 195 14.79 -11.88 12.21
C ALA A 195 14.57 -10.63 11.36
N GLY A 196 13.32 -10.16 11.23
CA GLY A 196 12.96 -9.02 10.40
C GLY A 196 12.98 -9.33 8.91
N CYS A 197 12.25 -8.50 8.18
CA CYS A 197 12.15 -8.43 6.73
C CYS A 197 13.47 -7.92 6.11
N GLU A 198 13.83 -8.45 4.95
CA GLU A 198 14.87 -7.89 4.10
C GLU A 198 14.49 -6.53 3.52
N GLY A 199 15.38 -5.56 3.69
CA GLY A 199 15.25 -4.25 3.09
C GLY A 199 16.37 -3.96 2.11
N LEU A 200 16.04 -3.27 1.03
CA LEU A 200 16.96 -2.78 0.02
C LEU A 200 16.85 -1.26 -0.14
N VAL A 201 17.99 -0.61 -0.29
CA VAL A 201 18.05 0.78 -0.76
C VAL A 201 18.79 0.83 -2.08
N PHE A 202 18.09 1.19 -3.15
CA PHE A 202 18.70 1.54 -4.42
C PHE A 202 19.18 3.00 -4.38
N LEU A 203 20.44 3.21 -4.77
CA LEU A 203 21.09 4.53 -4.72
C LEU A 203 20.71 5.44 -5.89
N ALA A 204 19.97 4.91 -6.86
CA ALA A 204 19.44 5.60 -8.03
C ALA A 204 18.23 4.80 -8.58
N ASP A 205 17.70 5.20 -9.73
CA ASP A 205 16.65 4.47 -10.45
C ASP A 205 17.03 2.97 -10.60
N PRO A 206 16.28 2.04 -9.97
CA PRO A 206 16.59 0.61 -9.99
C PRO A 206 16.56 0.02 -11.40
N VAL A 207 15.70 0.55 -12.29
CA VAL A 207 15.61 0.06 -13.69
C VAL A 207 16.89 0.38 -14.48
N ARG A 208 17.54 1.51 -14.18
CA ARG A 208 18.79 1.92 -14.85
C ARG A 208 20.04 1.40 -14.16
N HIS A 209 20.00 1.27 -12.83
CA HIS A 209 21.16 0.93 -12.02
C HIS A 209 20.86 -0.17 -10.97
N PRO A 210 20.42 -1.37 -11.40
CA PRO A 210 19.88 -2.39 -10.50
C PRO A 210 20.89 -2.97 -9.51
N ARG A 211 22.19 -2.80 -9.75
CA ARG A 211 23.28 -3.27 -8.89
C ARG A 211 23.74 -2.22 -7.86
N ARG A 212 23.29 -0.97 -7.97
CA ARG A 212 23.67 0.10 -7.04
C ARG A 212 22.73 0.11 -5.84
N ALA A 213 22.88 -0.88 -4.97
CA ALA A 213 22.04 -1.02 -3.79
C ALA A 213 22.82 -1.48 -2.55
N PHE A 214 22.27 -1.24 -1.37
CA PHE A 214 22.72 -1.86 -0.11
C PHE A 214 21.54 -2.47 0.65
N ARG A 215 21.83 -3.46 1.50
CA ARG A 215 20.83 -4.13 2.33
C ARG A 215 20.70 -3.53 3.72
N PHE A 216 19.52 -3.66 4.29
CA PHE A 216 19.21 -3.46 5.70
C PHE A 216 18.17 -4.52 6.14
N ARG A 217 17.79 -4.51 7.42
CA ARG A 217 16.71 -5.33 7.97
C ARG A 217 15.66 -4.43 8.58
N TYR A 218 14.40 -4.61 8.20
CA TYR A 218 13.27 -3.99 8.87
C TYR A 218 12.66 -4.98 9.85
N VAL A 219 12.36 -4.54 11.07
CA VAL A 219 11.72 -5.39 12.08
C VAL A 219 10.30 -4.86 12.30
N PRO A 220 9.28 -5.51 11.71
CA PRO A 220 7.90 -5.10 11.92
C PRO A 220 7.47 -5.35 13.38
N PRO A 221 6.36 -4.75 13.82
CA PRO A 221 5.71 -5.16 15.07
C PRO A 221 5.46 -6.67 15.07
N LYS A 222 5.59 -7.31 16.24
CA LYS A 222 5.48 -8.78 16.35
C LYS A 222 4.18 -9.30 15.74
N GLY A 223 4.29 -10.21 14.77
CA GLY A 223 3.16 -10.84 14.09
C GLY A 223 2.50 -9.97 13.02
N TYR A 224 3.11 -8.85 12.65
CA TYR A 224 2.70 -8.00 11.54
C TYR A 224 3.74 -8.09 10.42
N LYS A 225 3.31 -7.77 9.20
CA LYS A 225 4.13 -7.72 7.99
C LYS A 225 4.03 -6.33 7.34
N PRO A 226 5.10 -5.76 6.78
CA PRO A 226 5.01 -4.50 6.04
C PRO A 226 4.12 -4.68 4.81
N THR A 227 3.26 -3.70 4.53
CA THR A 227 2.39 -3.71 3.33
C THR A 227 2.61 -2.53 2.41
N ASP A 228 2.98 -1.34 2.93
CA ASP A 228 3.40 -0.22 2.09
C ASP A 228 4.19 0.82 2.92
N MET A 229 4.86 1.75 2.24
CA MET A 229 5.56 2.86 2.86
C MET A 229 5.50 4.15 2.06
N ALA A 230 5.61 5.29 2.76
CA ALA A 230 5.76 6.59 2.13
C ALA A 230 6.80 7.45 2.87
N GLU A 231 7.52 8.29 2.12
CA GLU A 231 8.33 9.34 2.73
C GLU A 231 7.44 10.52 3.11
N LEU A 232 7.52 10.93 4.37
CA LEU A 232 6.88 12.15 4.86
C LEU A 232 7.59 13.39 4.28
N PRO A 233 6.90 14.54 4.18
CA PRO A 233 7.53 15.78 3.70
C PRO A 233 8.77 16.26 4.48
N ASP A 234 9.02 15.72 5.68
CA ASP A 234 10.21 16.01 6.50
C ASP A 234 11.33 14.95 6.39
N GLY A 235 11.16 13.95 5.53
CA GLY A 235 12.13 12.88 5.25
C GLY A 235 12.05 11.68 6.19
N ARG A 236 11.15 11.66 7.17
CA ARG A 236 10.84 10.42 7.91
C ARG A 236 10.08 9.45 6.99
N LEU A 237 10.11 8.16 7.31
CA LEU A 237 9.30 7.17 6.59
C LEU A 237 8.14 6.70 7.46
N VAL A 238 6.95 6.62 6.87
CA VAL A 238 5.80 5.96 7.47
C VAL A 238 5.60 4.61 6.79
N LEU A 239 5.34 3.56 7.58
CA LEU A 239 5.09 2.22 7.07
C LEU A 239 3.75 1.71 7.60
N LEU A 240 2.99 1.05 6.74
CA LEU A 240 1.88 0.20 7.15
C LEU A 240 2.43 -1.18 7.49
N ASN A 241 1.90 -1.76 8.57
CA ASN A 241 2.19 -3.14 8.94
C ASN A 241 0.88 -3.82 9.23
N ARG A 242 0.58 -4.91 8.54
CA ARG A 242 -0.71 -5.60 8.63
C ARG A 242 -0.57 -6.97 9.29
N ARG A 243 -1.63 -7.37 9.98
CA ARG A 243 -1.85 -8.73 10.46
C ARG A 243 -3.25 -9.16 10.07
N ALA A 244 -3.38 -10.36 9.53
CA ALA A 244 -4.65 -11.03 9.29
C ALA A 244 -4.82 -12.17 10.31
N ASP A 245 -5.93 -12.18 11.04
CA ASP A 245 -6.29 -13.30 11.90
C ASP A 245 -7.81 -13.54 11.89
N LEU A 246 -8.24 -14.78 12.17
CA LEU A 246 -9.65 -15.18 12.07
C LEU A 246 -10.55 -14.48 13.11
N THR A 247 -9.98 -13.92 14.16
CA THR A 247 -10.71 -13.36 15.30
C THR A 247 -10.89 -11.85 15.20
N ASP A 248 -9.80 -11.13 14.89
CA ASP A 248 -9.73 -9.68 14.82
C ASP A 248 -9.84 -9.18 13.36
N GLY A 249 -9.88 -10.09 12.37
CA GLY A 249 -9.82 -9.75 10.95
C GLY A 249 -8.47 -9.15 10.58
N PHE A 250 -8.47 -8.11 9.75
CA PHE A 250 -7.28 -7.33 9.43
C PHE A 250 -7.06 -6.23 10.48
N THR A 251 -5.87 -6.21 11.09
CA THR A 251 -5.42 -5.10 11.93
C THR A 251 -4.14 -4.51 11.37
N VAL A 252 -3.96 -3.20 11.58
CA VAL A 252 -2.82 -2.47 11.02
C VAL A 252 -2.14 -1.62 12.08
N ILE A 253 -0.81 -1.64 12.10
CA ILE A 253 0.02 -0.74 12.88
C ILE A 253 0.79 0.17 11.93
N VAL A 254 0.58 1.47 12.09
CA VAL A 254 1.38 2.48 11.41
C VAL A 254 2.64 2.72 12.22
N THR A 255 3.81 2.53 11.62
CA THR A 255 5.10 2.81 12.24
C THR A 255 5.79 3.99 11.58
N LEU A 256 6.63 4.68 12.35
CA LEU A 256 7.42 5.81 11.90
C LEU A 256 8.91 5.52 12.07
N LEU A 257 9.66 5.68 11.00
CA LEU A 257 11.11 5.56 10.96
C LEU A 257 11.75 6.96 10.88
N PRO A 258 12.76 7.25 11.72
CA PRO A 258 13.59 8.43 11.55
C PRO A 258 14.27 8.44 10.17
N LYS A 259 14.49 9.64 9.61
CA LYS A 259 15.14 9.85 8.31
C LYS A 259 16.46 9.09 8.14
N ASP A 260 17.27 9.05 9.20
CA ASP A 260 18.62 8.46 9.17
C ASP A 260 18.67 7.01 9.71
N ALA A 261 17.51 6.38 9.91
CA ALA A 261 17.44 5.04 10.47
C ALA A 261 17.98 3.97 9.50
N ILE A 262 17.79 4.18 8.19
CA ILE A 262 18.20 3.22 7.15
C ILE A 262 19.63 3.52 6.69
N ARG A 263 20.55 2.61 7.01
CA ARG A 263 21.96 2.61 6.60
C ARG A 263 22.42 1.19 6.27
N PRO A 264 23.56 1.00 5.57
CA PRO A 264 24.05 -0.32 5.22
C PRO A 264 24.15 -1.25 6.44
N GLY A 265 23.52 -2.43 6.36
CA GLY A 265 23.50 -3.45 7.40
C GLY A 265 22.68 -3.10 8.65
N ALA A 266 21.96 -1.98 8.65
CA ALA A 266 21.15 -1.57 9.79
C ALA A 266 20.03 -2.57 10.08
N ARG A 267 19.71 -2.72 11.35
CA ARG A 267 18.48 -3.35 11.81
C ARG A 267 17.56 -2.26 12.35
N VAL A 268 16.44 -2.05 11.67
CA VAL A 268 15.58 -0.88 11.83
C VAL A 268 14.26 -1.28 12.46
N VAL A 269 13.92 -0.64 13.57
CA VAL A 269 12.64 -0.82 14.27
C VAL A 269 11.89 0.50 14.22
N GLY A 270 10.65 0.49 13.72
CA GLY A 270 9.82 1.68 13.68
C GLY A 270 9.12 1.96 15.00
N ARG A 271 8.86 3.24 15.32
CA ARG A 271 7.99 3.62 16.44
C ARG A 271 6.53 3.46 16.03
N PRO A 272 5.71 2.65 16.70
CA PRO A 272 4.26 2.63 16.44
C PRO A 272 3.64 4.00 16.74
N ILE A 273 2.83 4.50 15.81
CA ILE A 273 2.16 5.81 15.93
C ILE A 273 0.63 5.71 15.87
N ALA A 274 0.08 4.64 15.28
CA ALA A 274 -1.34 4.34 15.28
C ALA A 274 -1.57 2.83 15.18
N ARG A 275 -2.70 2.36 15.69
CA ARG A 275 -3.14 0.96 15.56
C ARG A 275 -4.62 0.93 15.18
N PHE A 276 -4.90 0.43 13.98
CA PHE A 276 -6.24 0.18 13.45
C PHE A 276 -6.68 -1.23 13.85
N ALA A 277 -7.67 -1.27 14.73
CA ALA A 277 -8.35 -2.47 15.21
C ALA A 277 -9.69 -2.02 15.82
N ALA A 278 -10.62 -2.96 16.02
CA ALA A 278 -11.89 -2.67 16.66
C ALA A 278 -11.69 -1.90 17.99
N PRO A 279 -12.49 -0.86 18.28
CA PRO A 279 -13.68 -0.41 17.55
C PRO A 279 -13.42 0.66 16.47
N ALA A 280 -12.16 0.97 16.13
CA ALA A 280 -11.88 1.84 14.98
C ALA A 280 -12.25 1.11 13.69
N LEU A 281 -12.52 1.85 12.61
CA LEU A 281 -12.60 1.31 11.27
C LEU A 281 -11.23 0.71 10.93
N HIS A 282 -11.21 -0.57 10.61
CA HIS A 282 -10.04 -1.33 10.22
C HIS A 282 -10.43 -2.28 9.09
N ASP A 283 -9.50 -2.50 8.18
CA ASP A 283 -9.67 -3.29 6.97
C ASP A 283 -8.27 -3.69 6.46
N ASN A 284 -8.16 -4.31 5.28
CA ASN A 284 -6.92 -4.69 4.62
C ASN A 284 -6.15 -3.45 4.09
N PHE A 285 -5.66 -2.58 4.99
CA PHE A 285 -4.92 -1.37 4.56
C PHE A 285 -3.55 -1.70 3.96
N GLU A 286 -3.42 -1.40 2.68
CA GLU A 286 -2.25 -1.79 1.87
C GLU A 286 -1.64 -0.63 1.09
N ALA A 287 -2.26 0.56 1.06
CA ALA A 287 -1.61 1.72 0.44
C ALA A 287 -1.52 2.91 1.40
N VAL A 288 -0.37 3.60 1.42
CA VAL A 288 -0.15 4.83 2.16
C VAL A 288 0.53 5.89 1.28
N ALA A 289 0.05 7.13 1.37
CA ALA A 289 0.70 8.28 0.77
C ALA A 289 0.77 9.43 1.76
N ALA A 290 1.84 10.22 1.67
CA ALA A 290 2.06 11.37 2.53
C ALA A 290 2.21 12.66 1.71
N VAL A 291 1.45 13.68 2.08
CA VAL A 291 1.51 14.99 1.42
C VAL A 291 1.54 16.11 2.45
N ARG A 292 1.99 17.29 2.06
CA ARG A 292 1.82 18.50 2.87
C ARG A 292 0.66 19.32 2.34
N GLU A 293 -0.39 19.49 3.14
CA GLU A 293 -1.55 20.33 2.81
C GLU A 293 -1.89 21.22 4.00
N GLY A 294 -2.13 22.52 3.75
CA GLY A 294 -2.52 23.47 4.79
C GLY A 294 -1.52 23.59 5.95
N GLY A 295 -0.22 23.41 5.66
CA GLY A 295 0.86 23.44 6.66
C GLY A 295 1.05 22.14 7.45
N ALA A 296 0.14 21.17 7.35
CA ALA A 296 0.22 19.91 8.08
C ALA A 296 0.64 18.73 7.19
N ILE A 297 1.24 17.70 7.79
CA ILE A 297 1.41 16.40 7.12
C ILE A 297 0.06 15.69 7.10
N LYS A 298 -0.39 15.34 5.91
CA LYS A 298 -1.55 14.48 5.69
C LYS A 298 -1.08 13.10 5.27
N LEU A 299 -1.64 12.08 5.90
CA LEU A 299 -1.50 10.69 5.51
C LEU A 299 -2.81 10.23 4.89
N TRP A 300 -2.73 9.76 3.66
CA TRP A 300 -3.82 9.02 3.03
C TRP A 300 -3.52 7.54 3.17
N ILE A 301 -4.51 6.77 3.61
CA ILE A 301 -4.43 5.31 3.76
C ILE A 301 -5.59 4.72 2.96
N ALA A 302 -5.31 3.76 2.09
CA ALA A 302 -6.35 3.03 1.36
C ALA A 302 -6.35 1.55 1.72
N SER A 303 -7.53 0.93 1.58
CA SER A 303 -7.72 -0.50 1.78
C SER A 303 -7.84 -1.18 0.44
N ASP A 304 -7.19 -2.34 0.35
CA ASP A 304 -7.58 -3.38 -0.58
C ASP A 304 -8.86 -4.04 -0.04
N ASP A 305 -9.72 -4.52 -0.94
CA ASP A 305 -10.88 -5.32 -0.59
C ASP A 305 -10.75 -6.80 -0.98
N ASN A 306 -9.64 -7.22 -1.58
CA ASN A 306 -9.40 -8.56 -2.12
C ASN A 306 -10.57 -9.08 -3.00
N GLN A 307 -11.39 -8.17 -3.55
CA GLN A 307 -12.68 -8.49 -4.19
C GLN A 307 -13.61 -9.36 -3.31
N SER A 308 -13.44 -9.27 -1.99
CA SER A 308 -14.17 -10.00 -0.95
C SER A 308 -15.39 -9.22 -0.49
N LEU A 309 -16.47 -9.94 -0.14
CA LEU A 309 -17.70 -9.33 0.40
C LEU A 309 -17.52 -8.75 1.82
N PHE A 310 -16.43 -9.08 2.51
CA PHE A 310 -16.19 -8.70 3.90
C PHE A 310 -15.26 -7.50 4.06
N GLU A 311 -14.65 -7.05 2.97
CA GLU A 311 -13.68 -5.97 2.94
C GLU A 311 -14.25 -4.81 2.12
N ALA A 312 -13.65 -3.63 2.24
CA ALA A 312 -14.12 -2.45 1.55
C ALA A 312 -12.97 -1.67 0.94
N SER A 313 -13.14 -1.23 -0.32
CA SER A 313 -12.31 -0.18 -0.90
C SER A 313 -12.48 1.12 -0.10
N LEU A 314 -11.56 1.39 0.82
CA LEU A 314 -11.56 2.57 1.68
C LEU A 314 -10.47 3.55 1.28
N LEU A 315 -10.70 4.85 1.50
CA LEU A 315 -9.71 5.91 1.37
C LEU A 315 -9.86 6.88 2.54
N LEU A 316 -8.87 6.92 3.43
CA LEU A 316 -8.92 7.63 4.71
C LEU A 316 -7.82 8.69 4.78
N GLU A 317 -8.17 9.93 5.14
CA GLU A 317 -7.22 11.01 5.41
C GLU A 317 -7.04 11.20 6.91
N PHE A 318 -5.78 11.28 7.33
CA PHE A 318 -5.38 11.67 8.66
C PHE A 318 -4.43 12.85 8.60
N ARG A 319 -4.54 13.76 9.57
CA ARG A 319 -3.47 14.67 9.91
C ARG A 319 -2.54 14.00 10.91
N LEU A 320 -1.24 14.07 10.66
CA LEU A 320 -0.23 13.67 11.62
C LEU A 320 -0.12 14.71 12.73
N ASP A 321 -0.27 14.30 13.97
CA ASP A 321 -0.03 15.15 15.13
C ASP A 321 1.45 15.13 15.50
N GLU A 322 2.20 16.07 14.93
CA GLU A 322 3.65 16.20 15.13
C GLU A 322 4.01 16.44 16.61
N ALA A 323 3.12 17.07 17.40
CA ALA A 323 3.35 17.28 18.83
C ALA A 323 3.25 15.97 19.63
N ALA A 324 2.37 15.05 19.23
CA ALA A 324 2.28 13.72 19.83
C ALA A 324 3.51 12.83 19.51
N LEU A 325 4.30 13.21 18.51
CA LEU A 325 5.54 12.52 18.14
C LEU A 325 6.77 13.05 18.86
N ALA A 326 6.71 14.25 19.46
CA ALA A 326 7.83 14.79 20.22
C ALA A 326 8.16 13.88 21.42
N PRO A 327 9.46 13.73 21.79
CA PRO A 327 9.80 13.09 23.04
C PRO A 327 9.15 13.84 24.22
N PRO A 328 8.76 13.15 25.30
CA PRO A 328 8.17 13.81 26.45
C PRO A 328 9.12 14.91 26.96
N ARG A 329 8.58 16.13 27.17
CA ARG A 329 9.36 17.23 27.75
C ARG A 329 9.88 16.79 29.12
N ALA A 330 11.19 16.93 29.36
CA ALA A 330 11.76 16.66 30.67
C ALA A 330 11.05 17.51 31.73
N PRO A 331 10.75 16.97 32.93
CA PRO A 331 10.15 17.74 33.99
C PRO A 331 11.05 18.94 34.32
N ILE A 332 10.47 20.14 34.30
CA ILE A 332 11.14 21.36 34.75
C ILE A 332 11.42 21.14 36.24
N THR A 333 12.66 20.81 36.58
CA THR A 333 13.07 20.73 37.97
C THR A 333 13.20 22.18 38.46
N PRO A 334 12.38 22.63 39.43
CA PRO A 334 12.51 23.98 39.95
C PRO A 334 13.93 24.15 40.55
N PRO A 335 14.54 25.34 40.44
CA PRO A 335 15.87 25.56 40.98
C PRO A 335 15.86 25.26 42.48
N ARG A 336 16.78 24.37 42.91
CA ARG A 336 17.03 24.15 44.34
C ARG A 336 17.32 25.50 44.98
N ARG A 337 16.46 25.93 45.91
CA ARG A 337 16.77 27.05 46.80
C ARG A 337 18.08 26.70 47.51
N ARG A 338 19.12 27.49 47.28
CA ARG A 338 20.33 27.44 48.11
C ARG A 338 19.93 27.94 49.49
N GLY A 339 20.08 27.08 50.49
CA GLY A 339 20.01 27.46 51.91
C GLY A 339 21.24 28.22 52.33
#